data_AF-A0A832ZKV3-F1
#
_entry.id   AF-A0A832ZKV3-F1
#
_cell.length_a   1.000
_cell.length_b   1.000
_cell.length_c   1.000
_cell.angle_alpha   90.00
_cell.angle_beta   90.00
_cell.angle_gamma   90.00
#
_symmetry.space_group_name_H-M   'P 1'
#
loop_
_entity.id
_entity.type
_entity.pdbx_description
1 polymer ?
#
loop_
_entity_poly.entity_id
_entity_poly.type
_entity_poly.pdbx_seq_one_letter_code
_entity_poly.pdbx_strand_id
1 'polypeptide(L)'
;MRKFFFLPLSLPFLILFLLLMLTLFLLFAGTITLAFQKLGLPLPVAYTLFWASLIGSFINIPIAETRAYAPILKVREVSFFGIRYPVPYIDWGEQKVVIAINVGGALVPLSIVTYEFLR
;
A
#
# COMPACT_ATOMS: atom_id res chain seq x y z
N MET A 1 -12.65 -39.49 -10.82
CA MET A 1 -13.39 -38.25 -10.45
C MET A 1 -12.74 -37.07 -11.17
N ARG A 2 -13.41 -36.46 -12.15
CA ARG A 2 -12.90 -35.29 -12.88
C ARG A 2 -13.02 -34.07 -11.97
N LYS A 3 -11.90 -33.48 -11.54
CA LYS A 3 -11.90 -32.20 -10.82
C LYS A 3 -12.20 -31.10 -11.83
N PHE A 4 -13.42 -30.57 -11.82
CA PHE A 4 -13.74 -29.37 -12.59
C PHE A 4 -13.11 -28.17 -11.88
N PHE A 5 -12.05 -27.62 -12.48
CA PHE A 5 -11.48 -26.34 -12.06
C PHE A 5 -12.43 -25.25 -12.54
N PHE A 6 -13.35 -24.84 -11.68
CA PHE A 6 -14.14 -23.64 -11.91
C PHE A 6 -13.24 -22.45 -11.58
N LEU A 7 -12.74 -21.77 -12.61
CA LEU A 7 -12.20 -20.43 -12.42
C LEU A 7 -13.36 -19.57 -11.86
N PRO A 8 -13.18 -18.86 -10.73
CA PRO A 8 -14.25 -18.08 -10.09
C PRO A 8 -14.80 -16.96 -11.00
N LEU A 9 -14.11 -16.66 -12.10
CA LEU A 9 -14.53 -15.81 -13.21
C LEU A 9 -14.49 -16.63 -14.52
N SER A 10 -15.47 -16.44 -15.42
CA SER A 10 -15.38 -16.99 -16.77
C SER A 10 -14.16 -16.41 -17.51
N LEU A 11 -13.47 -17.21 -18.33
CA LEU A 11 -12.28 -16.76 -19.09
C LEU A 11 -12.50 -15.45 -19.87
N PRO A 12 -13.62 -15.24 -20.58
CA PRO A 12 -13.88 -13.97 -21.27
C PRO A 12 -13.94 -12.77 -20.31
N PHE A 13 -14.56 -12.95 -19.15
CA PHE A 13 -14.67 -11.89 -18.15
C PHE A 13 -13.32 -11.59 -17.49
N LEU A 14 -12.48 -12.61 -17.24
CA LEU A 14 -11.11 -12.41 -16.75
C LEU A 14 -10.28 -11.60 -17.75
N ILE A 15 -10.36 -11.90 -19.06
CA ILE A 15 -9.65 -11.15 -20.09
C ILE A 15 -10.12 -9.69 -20.12
N LEU A 16 -11.44 -9.46 -20.10
CA LEU A 16 -12.00 -8.12 -20.09
C LEU A 16 -11.54 -7.34 -18.85
N PHE A 17 -11.53 -7.98 -17.68
CA PHE A 17 -11.05 -7.37 -16.43
C PHE A 17 -9.57 -6.99 -16.51
N LEU A 18 -8.70 -7.87 -17.03
CA LEU A 18 -7.27 -7.58 -17.18
C LEU A 18 -7.01 -6.45 -18.19
N LEU A 19 -7.74 -6.41 -19.30
CA LEU A 19 -7.68 -5.31 -20.26
C LEU A 19 -8.09 -3.99 -19.61
N LEU A 20 -9.19 -3.97 -18.87
CA LEU A 20 -9.64 -2.78 -18.15
C LEU A 20 -8.58 -2.31 -17.14
N MET A 21 -8.01 -3.22 -16.34
CA MET A 21 -6.96 -2.89 -15.37
C MET A 21 -5.70 -2.35 -16.06
N LEU A 22 -5.29 -2.94 -17.18
CA LEU A 22 -4.15 -2.47 -17.97
C LEU A 22 -4.41 -1.08 -18.54
N THR A 23 -5.60 -0.85 -19.12
CA THR A 23 -5.98 0.46 -19.66
C THR A 23 -5.98 1.53 -18.58
N LEU A 24 -6.59 1.25 -17.42
CA LEU A 24 -6.59 2.18 -16.29
C LEU A 24 -5.17 2.44 -15.79
N PHE A 25 -4.35 1.40 -15.64
CA PHE A 25 -2.95 1.55 -15.25
C PHE A 25 -2.17 2.47 -16.20
N LEU A 26 -2.27 2.24 -17.52
CA LEU A 26 -1.61 3.07 -18.53
C LEU A 26 -2.12 4.51 -18.52
N LEU A 27 -3.43 4.72 -18.35
CA LEU A 27 -4.03 6.05 -18.23
C LEU A 27 -3.43 6.82 -17.05
N PHE A 28 -3.45 6.21 -15.85
CA PHE A 28 -2.93 6.82 -14.62
C PHE A 28 -1.42 7.03 -14.67
N ALA A 29 -0.66 6.05 -15.18
CA ALA A 29 0.78 6.17 -15.37
C ALA A 29 1.14 7.31 -16.33
N GLY A 30 0.38 7.46 -17.41
CA GLY A 30 0.52 8.56 -18.35
C GLY A 30 0.23 9.91 -17.69
N THR A 31 -0.82 10.02 -16.87
CA THR A 31 -1.16 11.28 -16.20
C THR A 31 -0.08 11.72 -15.21
N ILE A 32 0.48 10.79 -14.44
CA ILE A 32 1.58 11.08 -13.51
C ILE A 32 2.84 11.51 -14.27
N THR A 33 3.21 10.79 -15.33
CA THR A 33 4.40 11.12 -16.14
C THR A 33 4.24 12.50 -16.79
N LEU A 34 3.05 12.82 -17.31
CA LEU A 34 2.73 14.14 -17.87
C LEU A 34 2.82 15.24 -16.80
N ALA A 35 2.42 14.98 -15.55
CA ALA A 35 2.57 15.93 -14.46
C ALA A 35 4.04 16.25 -14.19
N PHE A 36 4.92 15.24 -14.17
CA PHE A 36 6.36 15.45 -14.05
C PHE A 36 6.96 16.21 -15.23
N GLN A 37 6.53 15.92 -16.46
CA GLN A 37 6.97 16.68 -17.63
C GLN A 37 6.53 18.14 -17.59
N LYS A 38 5.35 18.44 -17.02
CA LYS A 38 4.89 19.82 -16.82
C LYS A 38 5.75 20.61 -15.82
N LEU A 39 6.51 19.93 -14.96
CA LEU A 39 7.55 20.55 -14.11
C LEU A 39 8.85 20.85 -14.89
N GLY A 40 8.90 20.52 -16.19
CA GLY A 40 10.08 20.68 -17.03
C GLY A 40 11.06 19.52 -16.95
N LEU A 41 10.68 18.41 -16.29
CA LEU A 41 11.52 17.22 -16.22
C LEU A 41 11.51 16.48 -17.57
N PRO A 42 12.67 16.04 -18.09
CA PRO A 42 12.74 15.31 -19.34
C PRO A 42 12.05 13.95 -19.20
N LEU A 43 11.48 13.45 -20.31
CA LEU A 43 10.66 12.22 -20.32
C LEU A 43 11.34 11.01 -19.65
N PRO A 44 12.64 10.72 -19.88
CA PRO A 44 13.30 9.61 -19.19
C PRO A 44 13.29 9.76 -17.66
N VAL A 45 13.52 10.97 -17.15
CA VAL A 45 13.51 11.25 -15.71
C VAL A 45 12.10 11.12 -15.13
N ALA A 46 11.08 11.63 -15.84
CA ALA A 46 9.69 11.48 -15.44
C ALA A 46 9.28 9.99 -15.30
N TYR A 47 9.67 9.14 -16.25
CA TYR A 47 9.44 7.70 -16.16
C TYR A 47 10.22 7.05 -15.01
N THR A 48 11.48 7.44 -14.79
CA THR A 48 12.26 6.95 -13.65
C THR A 48 11.58 7.32 -12.33
N LEU A 49 11.10 8.55 -12.18
CA LEU A 49 10.37 9.00 -10.98
C LEU A 49 9.04 8.28 -10.80
N PHE A 50 8.30 8.00 -11.88
CA PHE A 50 7.09 7.17 -11.83
C PHE A 50 7.39 5.78 -11.27
N TRP A 51 8.38 5.07 -11.84
CA TRP A 51 8.75 3.74 -11.37
C TRP A 51 9.34 3.74 -9.96
N ALA A 52 10.16 4.73 -9.63
CA ALA A 52 10.70 4.92 -8.28
C ALA A 52 9.58 5.17 -7.27
N SER A 53 8.56 5.95 -7.63
CA SER A 53 7.38 6.18 -6.78
C SER A 53 6.58 4.90 -6.60
N LEU A 54 6.34 4.14 -7.68
CA LEU A 54 5.54 2.91 -7.64
C LEU A 54 6.24 1.81 -6.83
N ILE A 55 7.50 1.50 -7.14
CA ILE A 55 8.27 0.47 -6.44
C ILE A 55 8.57 0.92 -5.01
N GLY A 56 8.98 2.17 -4.83
CA GLY A 56 9.26 2.75 -3.52
C GLY A 56 8.03 2.83 -2.62
N SER A 57 6.80 2.86 -3.16
CA SER A 57 5.59 2.92 -2.34
C SER A 57 5.41 1.71 -1.43
N PHE A 58 5.99 0.56 -1.81
CA PHE A 58 5.99 -0.66 -0.99
C PHE A 58 7.03 -0.64 0.14
N ILE A 59 7.90 0.36 0.17
CA ILE A 59 8.99 0.47 1.13
C ILE A 59 8.63 1.55 2.15
N ASN A 60 8.54 1.15 3.43
CA ASN A 60 8.32 2.06 4.55
C ASN A 60 9.55 2.01 5.46
N ILE A 61 10.21 3.15 5.66
CA ILE A 61 11.40 3.27 6.51
C ILE A 61 10.94 3.73 7.90
N PRO A 62 11.13 2.92 8.96
CA PRO A 62 10.81 3.36 10.32
C PRO A 62 11.76 4.49 10.74
N ILE A 63 11.20 5.59 11.23
CA ILE A 63 11.97 6.79 11.64
C ILE A 63 11.84 7.07 13.13
N ALA A 64 10.77 6.59 13.78
CA ALA A 64 10.56 6.76 15.20
C ALA A 64 9.63 5.68 15.74
N GLU A 65 9.69 5.48 17.05
CA GLU A 65 8.78 4.63 17.79
C GLU A 65 8.18 5.44 18.92
N THR A 66 6.87 5.32 19.11
CA THR A 66 6.16 5.95 20.22
C THR A 66 5.24 4.94 20.89
N ARG A 67 4.67 5.32 22.04
CA ARG A 67 3.60 4.55 22.68
C ARG A 67 2.32 5.35 22.58
N ALA A 68 1.27 4.71 22.12
CA ALA A 68 -0.06 5.27 22.09
C ALA A 68 -0.99 4.44 22.97
N TYR A 69 -1.82 5.11 23.76
CA TYR A 69 -2.90 4.46 24.46
C TYR A 69 -4.07 4.27 23.48
N ALA A 70 -4.32 3.02 23.08
CA ALA A 70 -5.27 2.69 22.01
C ALA A 70 -6.06 1.41 22.34
N PRO A 71 -7.19 1.17 21.66
CA PRO A 71 -7.92 -0.09 21.79
C PRO A 71 -7.04 -1.27 21.37
N ILE A 72 -6.86 -2.22 22.28
CA ILE A 72 -6.05 -3.42 22.08
C ILE A 72 -6.93 -4.67 22.12
N LEU A 73 -6.75 -5.56 21.15
CA LEU A 73 -7.42 -6.85 21.16
C LEU A 73 -6.72 -7.75 22.18
N LYS A 74 -7.43 -8.09 23.26
CA LYS A 74 -6.98 -9.10 24.23
C LYS A 74 -7.84 -10.35 24.12
N VAL A 75 -7.28 -11.46 24.57
CA VAL A 75 -8.01 -12.73 24.69
C VAL A 75 -8.17 -13.04 26.17
N ARG A 76 -9.39 -13.35 26.59
CA ARG A 76 -9.69 -13.89 27.92
C ARG A 76 -10.16 -15.32 27.76
N GLU A 77 -9.62 -16.21 28.59
CA GLU A 77 -10.12 -17.58 28.71
C GLU A 77 -11.38 -17.59 29.57
N VAL A 78 -12.50 -18.03 29.01
CA VAL A 78 -13.77 -18.23 29.72
C VAL A 78 -14.05 -19.72 29.77
N SER A 79 -14.41 -20.25 30.95
CA SER A 79 -14.78 -21.66 31.09
C SER A 79 -16.29 -21.83 31.13
N PHE A 80 -16.80 -22.77 30.33
CA PHE A 80 -18.20 -23.19 30.34
C PHE A 80 -18.27 -24.71 30.24
N PHE A 81 -18.97 -25.36 31.18
CA PHE A 81 -19.02 -26.83 31.33
C PHE A 81 -17.65 -27.53 31.32
N GLY A 82 -16.64 -26.93 31.97
CA GLY A 82 -15.29 -27.51 32.05
C GLY A 82 -14.44 -27.37 30.78
N ILE A 83 -14.99 -26.78 29.71
CA ILE A 83 -14.27 -26.46 28.47
C ILE A 83 -13.82 -25.00 28.55
N ARG A 84 -12.57 -24.71 28.17
CA ARG A 84 -12.02 -23.35 28.10
C ARG A 84 -12.13 -22.82 26.68
N TYR A 85 -12.67 -21.61 26.53
CA TYR A 85 -12.84 -20.93 25.26
C TYR A 85 -12.08 -19.59 25.27
N PRO A 86 -11.24 -19.33 24.25
CA PRO A 86 -10.63 -18.02 24.06
C PRO A 86 -11.68 -17.05 23.52
N VAL A 87 -12.05 -16.05 24.31
CA VAL A 87 -12.99 -14.99 23.91
C VAL A 87 -12.21 -13.70 23.69
N PRO A 88 -12.17 -13.17 22.44
CA PRO A 88 -11.55 -11.88 22.18
C PRO A 88 -12.41 -10.75 22.76
N TYR A 89 -11.77 -9.76 23.38
CA TYR A 89 -12.40 -8.54 23.86
C TYR A 89 -11.49 -7.34 23.60
N ILE A 90 -12.09 -6.15 23.49
CA ILE A 90 -11.37 -4.90 23.33
C ILE A 90 -11.09 -4.35 24.72
N ASP A 91 -9.82 -4.08 25.00
CA ASP A 91 -9.35 -3.38 26.20
C ASP A 91 -8.59 -2.12 25.79
N TRP A 92 -8.26 -1.24 26.73
CA TRP A 92 -7.41 -0.08 26.46
C TRP A 92 -6.02 -0.29 27.06
N GLY A 93 -4.96 -0.05 26.28
CA GLY A 93 -3.59 -0.23 26.76
C GLY A 93 -2.55 0.51 25.93
N GLU A 94 -1.33 0.57 26.45
CA GLU A 94 -0.19 1.08 25.69
C GLU A 94 0.16 0.11 24.55
N GLN A 95 0.19 0.62 23.32
CA GLN A 95 0.74 -0.06 22.16
C GLN A 95 1.96 0.67 21.64
N LYS A 96 2.96 -0.10 21.23
CA LYS A 96 4.07 0.40 20.43
C LYS A 96 3.56 0.77 19.04
N VAL A 97 3.74 2.03 18.67
CA VAL A 97 3.43 2.57 17.34
C VAL A 97 4.74 2.88 16.65
N VAL A 98 4.94 2.31 15.46
CA VAL A 98 6.09 2.61 14.61
C VAL A 98 5.68 3.70 13.62
N ILE A 99 6.38 4.82 13.65
CA ILE A 99 6.23 5.90 12.68
C ILE A 99 7.20 5.63 11.56
N ALA A 100 6.67 5.47 10.34
CA ALA A 100 7.48 5.21 9.15
C ALA A 100 7.23 6.25 8.06
N ILE A 101 8.27 6.54 7.28
CA ILE A 101 8.19 7.37 6.08
C ILE A 101 8.13 6.48 4.83
N ASN A 102 7.20 6.77 3.94
CA ASN A 102 7.04 6.02 2.70
C ASN A 102 8.05 6.47 1.64
N VAL A 103 8.81 5.55 1.05
CA VAL A 103 9.86 5.92 0.08
C VAL A 103 9.23 6.53 -1.18
N GLY A 104 8.25 5.86 -1.77
CA GLY A 104 7.61 6.33 -3.00
C GLY A 104 6.72 7.56 -2.80
N GLY A 105 5.96 7.59 -1.71
CA GLY A 105 4.95 8.61 -1.42
C GLY A 105 5.47 9.84 -0.67
N ALA A 106 6.67 9.79 -0.08
CA ALA A 106 7.26 10.94 0.61
C ALA A 106 8.66 11.30 0.12
N LEU A 107 9.57 10.32 -0.01
CA LEU A 107 10.96 10.63 -0.41
C LEU A 107 11.09 11.02 -1.89
N VAL A 108 10.35 10.38 -2.80
CA VAL A 108 10.37 10.76 -4.23
C VAL A 108 9.78 12.17 -4.45
N PRO A 109 8.62 12.54 -3.87
CA PRO A 109 8.14 13.93 -3.92
C PRO A 109 9.13 14.92 -3.32
N LEU A 110 9.76 14.59 -2.18
CA LEU A 110 10.74 15.45 -1.54
C LEU A 110 11.97 15.69 -2.42
N SER A 111 12.44 14.67 -3.16
CA SER A 111 13.56 14.83 -4.07
C SER A 111 13.23 15.77 -5.24
N ILE A 112 11.99 15.71 -5.76
CA ILE A 112 11.51 16.65 -6.78
C ILE A 112 11.49 18.08 -6.23
N VAL A 113 10.91 18.30 -5.06
CA VAL A 113 10.87 19.62 -4.42
C VAL A 113 12.28 20.16 -4.18
N THR A 114 13.18 19.32 -3.70
CA THR A 114 14.58 19.71 -3.46
C THR A 114 15.29 20.07 -4.76
N TYR A 115 15.09 19.29 -5.83
CA TYR A 115 15.65 19.57 -7.15
C TYR A 115 15.14 20.91 -7.70
N GLU A 116 13.83 21.15 -7.68
CA GLU A 116 13.26 22.41 -8.18
C GLU A 116 13.63 23.62 -7.30
N PHE A 117 13.89 23.43 -6.01
CA PHE A 117 14.36 24.52 -5.14
C PHE A 117 15.83 24.90 -5.39
N LEU A 118 16.67 23.94 -5.77
CA LEU A 118 18.10 24.15 -6.04
C LEU A 118 18.39 24.60 -7.48
N ARG A 119 17.41 24.48 -8.37
CA ARG A 119 17.47 24.86 -9.78
C ARG A 119 17.21 26.36 -9.98
#